data_AF-A0A9W7ZKP6-F1
#
_entry.id   AF-A0A9W7ZKP6-F1
#
_cell.length_a   1.000
_cell.length_b   1.000
_cell.length_c   1.000
_cell.angle_alpha   90.00
_cell.angle_beta   90.00
_cell.angle_gamma   90.00
#
_symmetry.space_group_name_H-M   'P 1'
#
loop_
_entity.id
_entity.type
_entity.pdbx_description
1 polymer ?
#
loop_
_entity_poly.entity_id
_entity_poly.type
_entity_poly.pdbx_seq_one_letter_code
_entity_poly.pdbx_strand_id
1 'polypeptide(L)'
;MHPSAAPPIPSDQLSPPLVSPGVPAIAGQGGPTDLPPAATEALAAADRAEEEMVYPNTFEGPEKLLEMWFKPSLAYVGGGPSSSADPATLGLRCVPREQWVVMLNLVHCEVLNVIAAGEVEAFLLSESSLFVYPHKVILKTCGTTTLLHAVPELLRLAREVCGWDHLWRLFYSRKRFMFPDRQPHPHRDWNHEVTFLDELFANGSAYTVGRTNGDHWNLYLTSPNPVALAYSPPSSSATRANGTVASGPPTQPPSPTRGLVAHDHDITVEILMTELDPEAVRHFHRAHLPLEPTTTAAEGGRLVEDLTGISRIYPHARTDSYLFTPCGFSLNGLTDDGHYFTIHVTPEPECSYASFETNLRLGSTGRGAWEEEVEAYSPASAAQALKTLVEQVTDIFRPGKFSATVFKSHNVEKVPSSMMPPAVHGPSDGAGQRGPLSSDTVPGRGAESGPADLQSQFEAWRRFAESLPPWNLESLASYRQSDHIMYEFDNYWLRFGYFTRI
;
A
#
# COMPACT_ATOMS: atom_id res chain seq x y z
N MET A 1 -48.00 -28.41 4.37
CA MET A 1 -48.03 -28.42 5.84
C MET A 1 -47.12 -27.31 6.33
N HIS A 2 -47.68 -26.13 6.55
CA HIS A 2 -47.00 -25.00 7.21
C HIS A 2 -47.23 -25.14 8.73
N PRO A 3 -46.20 -25.00 9.58
CA PRO A 3 -46.42 -24.93 11.02
C PRO A 3 -46.74 -23.50 11.46
N SER A 4 -47.71 -23.44 12.35
CA SER A 4 -48.35 -22.28 12.95
C SER A 4 -47.42 -21.51 13.89
N ALA A 5 -47.46 -20.17 13.81
CA ALA A 5 -46.84 -19.28 14.78
C ALA A 5 -47.61 -19.32 16.13
N ALA A 6 -46.87 -19.26 17.23
CA ALA A 6 -47.39 -19.13 18.58
C ALA A 6 -47.81 -17.67 18.89
N PRO A 7 -48.76 -17.45 19.82
CA PRO A 7 -49.29 -16.11 20.10
C PRO A 7 -48.33 -15.26 20.95
N PRO A 8 -48.42 -13.90 20.89
CA PRO A 8 -47.55 -13.00 21.62
C PRO A 8 -47.86 -12.94 23.12
N ILE A 9 -46.81 -12.71 23.92
CA ILE A 9 -46.83 -12.62 25.38
C ILE A 9 -47.40 -11.25 25.83
N PRO A 10 -48.19 -11.17 26.93
CA PRO A 10 -48.75 -9.91 27.44
C PRO A 10 -47.69 -8.91 27.94
N SER A 11 -47.94 -7.63 27.71
CA SER A 11 -47.03 -6.49 27.90
C SER A 11 -46.62 -6.13 29.34
N ASP A 12 -47.06 -6.88 30.35
CA ASP A 12 -46.85 -6.53 31.76
C ASP A 12 -45.72 -7.34 32.45
N GLN A 13 -44.86 -8.03 31.69
CA GLN A 13 -43.65 -8.69 32.19
C GLN A 13 -42.32 -8.23 31.54
N LEU A 14 -42.32 -7.06 30.90
CA LEU A 14 -41.07 -6.45 30.42
C LEU A 14 -40.45 -5.58 31.52
N SER A 15 -39.31 -6.01 32.05
CA SER A 15 -38.44 -5.17 32.87
C SER A 15 -38.09 -3.87 32.13
N PRO A 16 -38.06 -2.70 32.78
CA PRO A 16 -37.76 -1.45 32.10
C PRO A 16 -36.32 -1.42 31.56
N PRO A 17 -36.07 -0.75 30.42
CA PRO A 17 -34.73 -0.59 29.89
C PRO A 17 -33.86 0.23 30.85
N LEU A 18 -32.63 -0.23 31.05
CA LEU A 18 -31.58 0.50 31.76
C LEU A 18 -31.37 1.86 31.07
N VAL A 19 -31.67 2.93 31.81
CA VAL A 19 -31.41 4.31 31.42
C VAL A 19 -29.90 4.52 31.47
N SER A 20 -29.27 4.77 30.32
CA SER A 20 -27.88 5.21 30.24
C SER A 20 -27.70 6.53 31.02
N PRO A 21 -26.67 6.69 31.86
CA PRO A 21 -26.37 7.98 32.45
C PRO A 21 -25.97 8.95 31.33
N GLY A 22 -26.66 10.09 31.29
CA GLY A 22 -26.48 11.12 30.27
C GLY A 22 -25.05 11.66 30.23
N VAL A 23 -24.51 11.78 29.03
CA VAL A 23 -23.30 12.55 28.73
C VAL A 23 -23.59 14.03 29.05
N PRO A 24 -22.79 14.71 29.89
CA PRO A 24 -22.94 16.15 30.05
C PRO A 24 -22.50 16.84 28.76
N ALA A 25 -23.35 17.71 28.24
CA ALA A 25 -22.99 18.63 27.17
C ALA A 25 -21.88 19.58 27.66
N ILE A 26 -20.69 19.49 27.06
CA ILE A 26 -19.63 20.48 27.30
C ILE A 26 -19.89 21.66 26.34
N ALA A 27 -20.51 22.69 26.88
CA ALA A 27 -20.54 24.02 26.27
C ALA A 27 -19.55 24.93 27.00
N GLY A 28 -18.62 25.52 26.25
CA GLY A 28 -18.03 26.84 26.51
C GLY A 28 -16.95 26.97 27.59
N GLN A 29 -15.74 27.31 27.12
CA GLN A 29 -14.71 28.18 27.72
C GLN A 29 -14.40 28.07 29.24
N GLY A 30 -13.17 27.68 29.58
CA GLY A 30 -12.55 28.08 30.85
C GLY A 30 -11.31 27.28 31.25
N GLY A 31 -10.12 27.90 31.16
CA GLY A 31 -8.92 27.67 31.99
C GLY A 31 -8.26 26.28 31.99
N PRO A 32 -7.00 26.16 32.47
CA PRO A 32 -6.38 24.87 32.68
C PRO A 32 -7.13 24.16 33.82
N THR A 33 -7.80 23.05 33.51
CA THR A 33 -8.42 22.20 34.52
C THR A 33 -7.32 21.46 35.26
N ASP A 34 -7.10 21.80 36.53
CA ASP A 34 -6.20 21.07 37.43
C ASP A 34 -6.61 19.60 37.50
N LEU A 35 -5.74 18.73 37.01
CA LEU A 35 -5.87 17.28 37.18
C LEU A 35 -5.82 16.93 38.69
N PRO A 36 -6.57 15.92 39.16
CA PRO A 36 -6.53 15.51 40.55
C PRO A 36 -5.10 15.13 40.98
N PRO A 37 -4.68 15.41 42.23
CA PRO A 37 -3.28 15.30 42.67
C PRO A 37 -2.64 13.94 42.40
N ALA A 38 -3.40 12.84 42.54
CA ALA A 38 -2.93 11.49 42.27
C ALA A 38 -2.64 11.23 40.78
N ALA A 39 -3.42 11.82 39.87
CA ALA A 39 -3.18 11.74 38.43
C ALA A 39 -1.96 12.58 38.02
N THR A 40 -1.80 13.76 38.63
CA THR A 40 -0.61 14.61 38.44
C THR A 40 0.67 13.94 38.94
N GLU A 41 0.62 13.29 40.10
CA GLU A 41 1.77 12.56 40.66
C GLU A 41 2.12 11.32 39.83
N ALA A 42 1.12 10.61 39.29
CA ALA A 42 1.33 9.48 38.37
C ALA A 42 1.95 9.93 37.03
N LEU A 43 1.48 11.03 36.44
CA LEU A 43 2.08 11.61 35.22
C LEU A 43 3.53 12.04 35.48
N ALA A 44 3.78 12.74 36.58
CA ALA A 44 5.12 13.17 36.96
C ALA A 44 6.06 12.00 37.29
N ALA A 45 5.52 10.86 37.75
CA ALA A 45 6.28 9.63 37.95
C ALA A 45 6.59 8.93 36.61
N ALA A 46 5.66 8.95 35.66
CA ALA A 46 5.88 8.45 34.30
C ALA A 46 6.94 9.28 33.55
N ASP A 47 6.90 10.62 33.66
CA ASP A 47 7.91 11.52 33.09
C ASP A 47 9.32 11.22 33.64
N ARG A 48 9.43 11.04 34.96
CA ARG A 48 10.70 10.66 35.61
C ARG A 48 11.17 9.27 35.19
N ALA A 49 10.24 8.32 35.05
CA ALA A 49 10.56 6.98 34.58
C ALA A 49 11.05 6.97 33.13
N GLU A 50 10.53 7.86 32.28
CA GLU A 50 10.97 8.04 30.90
C GLU A 50 12.35 8.71 30.81
N GLU A 51 12.62 9.75 31.61
CA GLU A 51 13.96 10.37 31.69
C GLU A 51 15.05 9.39 32.19
N GLU A 52 14.67 8.42 33.04
CA GLU A 52 15.57 7.35 33.50
C GLU A 52 15.64 6.15 32.53
N MET A 53 14.72 6.04 31.58
CA MET A 53 14.68 4.93 30.63
C MET A 53 15.71 5.16 29.51
N VAL A 54 16.90 4.59 29.69
CA VAL A 54 17.89 4.50 28.62
C VAL A 54 17.36 3.51 27.58
N TYR A 55 16.85 3.99 26.44
CA TYR A 55 16.52 3.15 25.29
C TYR A 55 17.82 2.54 24.75
N PRO A 56 18.11 1.25 25.03
CA PRO A 56 19.34 0.66 24.59
C PRO A 56 19.18 0.35 23.11
N ASN A 57 19.85 1.16 22.27
CA ASN A 57 19.86 1.15 20.80
C ASN A 57 18.78 2.03 20.16
N THR A 58 19.23 2.96 19.30
CA THR A 58 18.31 3.70 18.43
C THR A 58 17.71 2.76 17.37
N PHE A 59 16.39 2.82 17.22
CA PHE A 59 15.63 2.03 16.27
C PHE A 59 15.55 2.73 14.91
N GLU A 60 15.59 1.97 13.81
CA GLU A 60 15.40 2.54 12.47
C GLU A 60 13.90 2.57 12.13
N GLY A 61 13.27 3.71 12.35
CA GLY A 61 11.88 3.94 11.97
C GLY A 61 11.62 3.85 10.46
N PRO A 62 12.37 4.55 9.58
CA PRO A 62 12.12 4.56 8.14
C PRO A 62 11.99 3.16 7.54
N GLU A 63 10.83 2.90 6.95
CA GLU A 63 10.46 1.57 6.45
C GLU A 63 11.01 1.30 5.04
N LYS A 64 11.06 0.00 4.75
CA LYS A 64 11.26 -0.60 3.43
C LYS A 64 9.88 -1.10 2.98
N LEU A 65 9.45 -0.72 1.78
CA LEU A 65 8.16 -1.10 1.22
C LEU A 65 8.37 -1.90 -0.07
N LEU A 66 7.80 -3.08 -0.14
CA LEU A 66 7.80 -3.94 -1.31
C LEU A 66 6.38 -4.28 -1.72
N GLU A 67 6.05 -4.01 -2.97
CA GLU A 67 4.78 -4.38 -3.57
C GLU A 67 5.05 -5.23 -4.83
N MET A 68 4.59 -6.48 -4.80
CA MET A 68 4.80 -7.46 -5.86
C MET A 68 3.46 -7.88 -6.46
N TRP A 69 3.26 -7.54 -7.73
CA TRP A 69 2.09 -7.91 -8.51
C TRP A 69 2.42 -9.12 -9.38
N PHE A 70 1.66 -10.19 -9.22
CA PHE A 70 1.75 -11.39 -10.05
C PHE A 70 0.75 -11.37 -11.19
N LYS A 71 -0.37 -10.67 -11.00
CA LYS A 71 -1.38 -10.40 -12.04
C LYS A 71 -1.81 -8.93 -11.96
N PRO A 72 -2.32 -8.32 -13.05
CA PRO A 72 -2.71 -6.91 -13.06
C PRO A 72 -3.87 -6.54 -12.13
N SER A 73 -4.76 -7.48 -11.85
CA SER A 73 -5.89 -7.32 -10.92
C SER A 73 -6.50 -8.68 -10.59
N LEU A 74 -7.50 -8.70 -9.71
CA LEU A 74 -8.27 -9.90 -9.36
C LEU A 74 -8.86 -10.58 -10.61
N ALA A 75 -9.30 -9.81 -11.62
CA ALA A 75 -9.91 -10.34 -12.84
C ALA A 75 -8.99 -11.29 -13.65
N TYR A 76 -7.68 -11.24 -13.39
CA TYR A 76 -6.66 -12.07 -14.04
C TYR A 76 -6.23 -13.28 -13.21
N VAL A 77 -6.80 -13.47 -12.01
CA VAL A 77 -6.52 -14.60 -11.11
C VAL A 77 -7.62 -15.65 -11.28
N GLY A 78 -7.47 -16.56 -12.24
CA GLY A 78 -8.26 -17.80 -12.37
C GLY A 78 -9.79 -17.64 -12.47
N GLY A 79 -10.37 -17.95 -13.64
CA GLY A 79 -11.82 -18.13 -13.81
C GLY A 79 -12.53 -17.18 -14.78
N GLY A 80 -11.79 -16.25 -15.39
CA GLY A 80 -12.38 -15.23 -16.27
C GLY A 80 -13.38 -14.33 -15.53
N PRO A 81 -13.95 -13.33 -16.21
CA PRO A 81 -14.94 -12.40 -15.63
C PRO A 81 -16.27 -13.08 -15.20
N SER A 82 -16.36 -14.41 -15.28
CA SER A 82 -17.58 -15.22 -15.03
C SER A 82 -17.45 -16.17 -13.83
N SER A 83 -16.29 -16.17 -13.16
CA SER A 83 -16.04 -17.06 -12.03
C SER A 83 -16.65 -16.50 -10.75
N SER A 84 -17.58 -17.26 -10.15
CA SER A 84 -18.15 -16.99 -8.83
C SER A 84 -17.26 -17.48 -7.68
N ALA A 85 -15.96 -17.69 -7.92
CA ALA A 85 -15.04 -18.18 -6.90
C ALA A 85 -14.83 -17.11 -5.83
N ASP A 86 -14.83 -17.54 -4.57
CA ASP A 86 -14.55 -16.69 -3.42
C ASP A 86 -13.10 -16.15 -3.53
N PRO A 87 -12.87 -14.83 -3.55
CA PRO A 87 -11.53 -14.24 -3.60
C PRO A 87 -10.60 -14.75 -2.50
N ALA A 88 -11.13 -15.14 -1.33
CA ALA A 88 -10.34 -15.72 -0.24
C ALA A 88 -9.71 -17.08 -0.60
N THR A 89 -10.12 -17.69 -1.72
CA THR A 89 -9.66 -19.00 -2.21
C THR A 89 -8.93 -18.93 -3.54
N LEU A 90 -8.45 -17.74 -3.92
CA LEU A 90 -7.82 -17.49 -5.22
C LEU A 90 -6.36 -17.04 -5.09
N GLY A 91 -5.53 -17.48 -6.03
CA GLY A 91 -4.17 -17.00 -6.20
C GLY A 91 -3.33 -17.10 -4.92
N LEU A 92 -2.69 -16.01 -4.53
CA LEU A 92 -1.82 -15.96 -3.35
C LEU A 92 -2.56 -16.22 -2.04
N ARG A 93 -3.89 -16.03 -2.00
CA ARG A 93 -4.70 -16.38 -0.81
C ARG A 93 -4.77 -17.90 -0.57
N CYS A 94 -4.40 -18.72 -1.57
CA CYS A 94 -4.26 -20.17 -1.40
C CYS A 94 -2.97 -20.60 -0.70
N VAL A 95 -2.00 -19.69 -0.51
CA VAL A 95 -0.73 -20.00 0.16
C VAL A 95 -1.01 -20.31 1.64
N PRO A 96 -0.63 -21.49 2.15
CA PRO A 96 -0.85 -21.84 3.54
C PRO A 96 -0.15 -20.88 4.50
N ARG A 97 -0.79 -20.56 5.63
CA ARG A 97 -0.29 -19.59 6.61
C ARG A 97 1.13 -19.91 7.10
N GLU A 98 1.45 -21.18 7.29
CA GLU A 98 2.76 -21.63 7.71
C GLU A 98 3.88 -21.24 6.73
N GLN A 99 3.59 -21.17 5.44
CA GLN A 99 4.55 -20.73 4.43
C GLN A 99 4.81 -19.22 4.52
N TRP A 100 3.78 -18.43 4.81
CA TRP A 100 3.96 -17.00 5.12
C TRP A 100 4.83 -16.79 6.35
N VAL A 101 4.61 -17.58 7.41
CA VAL A 101 5.44 -17.51 8.63
C VAL A 101 6.90 -17.87 8.34
N VAL A 102 7.16 -18.90 7.53
CA VAL A 102 8.53 -19.26 7.11
C VAL A 102 9.20 -18.13 6.34
N MET A 103 8.48 -17.52 5.39
CA MET A 103 8.99 -16.37 4.62
C MET A 103 9.27 -15.15 5.51
N LEU A 104 8.36 -14.83 6.45
CA LEU A 104 8.52 -13.70 7.36
C LEU A 104 9.69 -13.89 8.33
N ASN A 105 9.90 -15.11 8.83
CA ASN A 105 11.04 -15.45 9.68
C ASN A 105 12.38 -15.27 8.95
N LEU A 106 12.44 -15.49 7.63
CA LEU A 106 13.64 -15.27 6.81
C LEU A 106 14.09 -13.80 6.86
N VAL A 107 13.14 -12.87 6.96
CA VAL A 107 13.38 -11.42 7.00
C VAL A 107 13.19 -10.83 8.40
N HIS A 108 13.25 -11.68 9.44
CA HIS A 108 13.19 -11.30 10.86
C HIS A 108 11.88 -10.62 11.29
N CYS A 109 10.75 -11.03 10.71
CA CYS A 109 9.42 -10.56 11.10
C CYS A 109 8.62 -11.67 11.78
N GLU A 110 8.00 -11.37 12.92
CA GLU A 110 7.08 -12.28 13.62
C GLU A 110 5.63 -11.86 13.37
N VAL A 111 4.72 -12.83 13.20
CA VAL A 111 3.27 -12.57 13.05
C VAL A 111 2.64 -12.42 14.43
N LEU A 112 2.09 -11.23 14.71
CA LEU A 112 1.37 -10.93 15.96
C LEU A 112 -0.09 -11.35 15.86
N ASN A 113 -0.76 -10.94 14.79
CA ASN A 113 -2.17 -11.24 14.56
C ASN A 113 -2.52 -11.11 13.06
N VAL A 114 -3.68 -11.62 12.66
CA VAL A 114 -4.16 -11.62 11.27
C VAL A 114 -5.62 -11.25 11.24
N ILE A 115 -5.98 -10.30 10.37
CA ILE A 115 -7.35 -9.95 10.04
C ILE A 115 -7.58 -10.10 8.53
N ALA A 116 -8.82 -10.33 8.12
CA ALA A 116 -9.21 -10.40 6.71
C ALA A 116 -10.53 -9.67 6.47
N ALA A 117 -10.66 -8.99 5.33
CA ALA A 117 -11.88 -8.36 4.85
C ALA A 117 -11.85 -8.28 3.31
N GLY A 118 -13.00 -8.48 2.67
CA GLY A 118 -13.11 -8.49 1.21
C GLY A 118 -12.10 -9.44 0.55
N GLU A 119 -11.24 -8.89 -0.30
CA GLU A 119 -10.20 -9.64 -1.02
C GLU A 119 -8.82 -9.63 -0.34
N VAL A 120 -8.67 -9.05 0.85
CA VAL A 120 -7.36 -8.85 1.48
C VAL A 120 -7.28 -9.50 2.86
N GLU A 121 -6.10 -10.06 3.15
CA GLU A 121 -5.69 -10.47 4.48
C GLU A 121 -4.48 -9.66 4.91
N ALA A 122 -4.54 -9.11 6.11
CA ALA A 122 -3.49 -8.30 6.72
C ALA A 122 -2.90 -9.03 7.91
N PHE A 123 -1.59 -9.23 7.86
CA PHE A 123 -0.79 -9.76 8.96
C PHE A 123 -0.16 -8.57 9.67
N LEU A 124 -0.56 -8.36 10.92
CA LEU A 124 0.16 -7.45 11.80
C LEU A 124 1.42 -8.16 12.28
N LEU A 125 2.58 -7.54 12.05
CA LEU A 125 3.88 -8.11 12.38
C LEU A 125 4.53 -7.31 13.52
N SER A 126 5.61 -7.84 14.07
CA SER A 126 6.50 -7.11 14.99
C SER A 126 7.04 -5.84 14.31
N GLU A 127 6.32 -4.72 14.47
CA GLU A 127 6.57 -3.39 13.91
C GLU A 127 6.51 -3.34 12.37
N SER A 128 5.73 -4.21 11.74
CA SER A 128 5.73 -4.38 10.28
C SER A 128 4.35 -4.84 9.80
N SER A 129 4.13 -4.91 8.49
CA SER A 129 2.84 -5.37 7.94
C SER A 129 2.99 -6.12 6.63
N LEU A 130 2.15 -7.14 6.45
CA LEU A 130 2.01 -7.88 5.19
C LEU A 130 0.54 -7.87 4.79
N PHE A 131 0.24 -7.41 3.58
CA PHE A 131 -1.08 -7.51 2.96
C PHE A 131 -1.04 -8.49 1.80
N VAL A 132 -1.95 -9.46 1.79
CA VAL A 132 -2.05 -10.49 0.77
C VAL A 132 -3.39 -10.34 0.06
N TYR A 133 -3.32 -10.01 -1.23
CA TYR A 133 -4.43 -10.04 -2.18
C TYR A 133 -4.28 -11.29 -3.07
N PRO A 134 -5.31 -11.73 -3.80
CA PRO A 134 -5.18 -12.84 -4.74
C PRO A 134 -4.10 -12.61 -5.79
N HIS A 135 -3.93 -11.37 -6.26
CA HIS A 135 -3.07 -11.00 -7.39
C HIS A 135 -1.76 -10.30 -6.99
N LYS A 136 -1.64 -9.81 -5.75
CA LYS A 136 -0.48 -9.04 -5.27
C LYS A 136 -0.19 -9.24 -3.79
N VAL A 137 1.04 -8.94 -3.38
CA VAL A 137 1.42 -8.81 -1.97
C VAL A 137 2.08 -7.46 -1.71
N ILE A 138 1.87 -6.92 -0.52
CA ILE A 138 2.53 -5.71 -0.02
C ILE A 138 3.20 -6.09 1.30
N LEU A 139 4.52 -6.03 1.36
CA LEU A 139 5.31 -6.27 2.56
C LEU A 139 6.02 -4.98 2.94
N LYS A 140 5.79 -4.52 4.17
CA LYS A 140 6.40 -3.33 4.72
C LYS A 140 7.11 -3.67 6.02
N THR A 141 8.41 -3.36 6.09
CA THR A 141 9.22 -3.67 7.26
C THR A 141 10.11 -2.52 7.69
N CYS A 142 10.45 -2.44 8.98
CA CYS A 142 11.32 -1.40 9.54
C CYS A 142 12.52 -2.02 10.27
N GLY A 143 13.23 -1.24 11.09
CA GLY A 143 14.40 -1.68 11.83
C GLY A 143 15.53 -2.15 10.90
N THR A 144 16.17 -3.26 11.27
CA THR A 144 17.28 -3.89 10.53
C THR A 144 16.84 -5.12 9.75
N THR A 145 15.53 -5.29 9.50
CA THR A 145 14.98 -6.36 8.65
C THR A 145 15.61 -6.36 7.26
N THR A 146 15.74 -7.55 6.67
CA THR A 146 16.36 -7.78 5.35
C THR A 146 15.31 -8.02 4.27
N LEU A 147 14.36 -7.08 4.15
CA LEU A 147 13.16 -7.21 3.31
C LEU A 147 13.41 -7.83 1.93
N LEU A 148 14.46 -7.40 1.21
CA LEU A 148 14.69 -7.87 -0.16
C LEU A 148 15.00 -9.37 -0.26
N HIS A 149 15.43 -10.01 0.83
CA HIS A 149 15.57 -11.47 0.87
C HIS A 149 14.24 -12.22 0.82
N ALA A 150 13.10 -11.55 1.03
CA ALA A 150 11.78 -12.15 0.81
C ALA A 150 11.47 -12.37 -0.69
N VAL A 151 12.06 -11.59 -1.60
CA VAL A 151 11.68 -11.60 -3.03
C VAL A 151 11.82 -12.99 -3.68
N PRO A 152 12.95 -13.72 -3.55
CA PRO A 152 13.07 -15.06 -4.12
C PRO A 152 12.06 -16.05 -3.55
N GLU A 153 11.75 -15.94 -2.26
CA GLU A 153 10.79 -16.82 -1.58
C GLU A 153 9.34 -16.53 -2.01
N LEU A 154 8.98 -15.25 -2.19
CA LEU A 154 7.69 -14.85 -2.75
C LEU A 154 7.48 -15.39 -4.17
N LEU A 155 8.52 -15.30 -5.02
CA LEU A 155 8.49 -15.89 -6.37
C LEU A 155 8.33 -17.42 -6.31
N ARG A 156 9.01 -18.09 -5.37
CA ARG A 156 8.89 -19.54 -5.16
C ARG A 156 7.47 -19.93 -4.76
N LEU A 157 6.86 -19.23 -3.80
CA LEU A 157 5.49 -19.47 -3.33
C LEU A 157 4.46 -19.29 -4.45
N ALA A 158 4.57 -18.21 -5.23
CA ALA A 158 3.69 -17.97 -6.36
C ALA A 158 3.80 -19.07 -7.43
N ARG A 159 5.01 -19.56 -7.71
CA ARG A 159 5.22 -20.66 -8.65
C ARG A 159 4.61 -21.96 -8.13
N GLU A 160 4.92 -22.35 -6.90
CA GLU A 160 4.53 -23.66 -6.37
C GLU A 160 3.05 -23.77 -6.03
N VAL A 161 2.45 -22.70 -5.50
CA VAL A 161 1.04 -22.71 -5.07
C VAL A 161 0.12 -22.24 -6.20
N CYS A 162 0.51 -21.21 -6.95
CA CYS A 162 -0.35 -20.58 -7.95
C CYS A 162 -0.01 -20.99 -9.39
N GLY A 163 1.12 -21.66 -9.63
CA GLY A 163 1.60 -21.97 -10.98
C GLY A 163 2.07 -20.73 -11.75
N TRP A 164 2.50 -19.67 -11.06
CA TRP A 164 2.92 -18.42 -11.68
C TRP A 164 4.44 -18.32 -11.76
N ASP A 165 4.99 -18.59 -12.94
CA ASP A 165 6.44 -18.56 -13.19
C ASP A 165 7.01 -17.15 -13.39
N HIS A 166 6.15 -16.16 -13.62
CA HIS A 166 6.55 -14.81 -13.96
C HIS A 166 5.81 -13.78 -13.11
N LEU A 167 6.57 -12.81 -12.60
CA LEU A 167 6.04 -11.62 -11.95
C LEU A 167 5.50 -10.64 -13.01
N TRP A 168 4.35 -10.03 -12.75
CA TRP A 168 3.81 -8.97 -13.60
C TRP A 168 4.55 -7.65 -13.38
N ARG A 169 4.72 -7.24 -12.12
CA ARG A 169 5.42 -6.00 -11.77
C ARG A 169 5.92 -5.99 -10.32
N LEU A 170 7.00 -5.27 -10.06
CA LEU A 170 7.52 -5.00 -8.73
C LEU A 170 7.67 -3.49 -8.49
N PHE A 171 7.38 -3.07 -7.26
CA PHE A 171 7.78 -1.77 -6.72
C PHE A 171 8.52 -2.02 -5.40
N TYR A 172 9.68 -1.40 -5.25
CA TYR A 172 10.43 -1.34 -4.01
C TYR A 172 10.76 0.11 -3.70
N SER A 173 10.37 0.60 -2.54
CA SER A 173 10.63 1.97 -2.14
C SER A 173 11.02 2.08 -0.68
N ARG A 174 11.67 3.20 -0.36
CA ARG A 174 11.93 3.60 1.02
C ARG A 174 12.31 5.07 1.10
N LYS A 175 12.02 5.69 2.24
CA LYS A 175 12.67 6.94 2.63
C LYS A 175 14.15 6.70 2.91
N ARG A 176 14.97 7.75 2.84
CA ARG A 176 16.32 7.73 3.39
C ARG A 176 16.30 7.26 4.86
N PHE A 177 17.21 6.36 5.21
CA PHE A 177 17.44 5.91 6.58
C PHE A 177 18.04 7.01 7.48
N MET A 178 17.67 6.99 8.75
CA MET A 178 18.35 7.72 9.83
C MET A 178 19.70 7.07 10.15
N PHE A 179 19.79 5.73 10.13
CA PHE A 179 20.99 4.96 10.50
C PHE A 179 21.45 3.98 9.40
N PRO A 180 21.79 4.47 8.18
CA PRO A 180 22.14 3.60 7.05
C PRO A 180 23.29 2.63 7.35
N ASP A 181 24.30 3.04 8.12
CA ASP A 181 25.47 2.20 8.47
C ASP A 181 25.11 0.96 9.30
N ARG A 182 23.92 0.93 9.91
CA ARG A 182 23.43 -0.19 10.71
C ARG A 182 22.63 -1.21 9.91
N GLN A 183 22.27 -0.87 8.68
CA GLN A 183 21.46 -1.75 7.84
C GLN A 183 22.31 -2.94 7.36
N PRO A 184 21.80 -4.19 7.48
CA PRO A 184 22.47 -5.33 6.89
C PRO A 184 22.39 -5.28 5.36
N HIS A 185 23.30 -5.98 4.68
CA HIS A 185 23.18 -6.19 3.23
C HIS A 185 21.85 -6.92 2.91
N PRO A 186 21.14 -6.57 1.83
CA PRO A 186 21.50 -5.59 0.78
C PRO A 186 21.18 -4.13 1.10
N HIS A 187 20.59 -3.83 2.26
CA HIS A 187 20.01 -2.52 2.61
C HIS A 187 20.99 -1.45 3.11
N ARG A 188 22.31 -1.69 3.02
CA ARG A 188 23.34 -0.73 3.49
C ARG A 188 23.25 0.62 2.78
N ASP A 189 23.01 0.58 1.48
CA ASP A 189 22.82 1.76 0.66
C ASP A 189 22.00 1.42 -0.58
N TRP A 190 21.57 2.47 -1.27
CA TRP A 190 20.69 2.35 -2.43
C TRP A 190 21.30 1.54 -3.58
N ASN A 191 22.62 1.63 -3.81
CA ASN A 191 23.25 0.92 -4.92
C ASN A 191 23.26 -0.59 -4.70
N HIS A 192 23.47 -1.05 -3.46
CA HIS A 192 23.40 -2.47 -3.14
C HIS A 192 21.99 -3.03 -3.29
N GLU A 193 20.96 -2.26 -2.93
CA GLU A 193 19.56 -2.66 -3.12
C GLU A 193 19.19 -2.77 -4.60
N VAL A 194 19.60 -1.78 -5.41
CA VAL A 194 19.42 -1.80 -6.86
C VAL A 194 20.17 -2.97 -7.49
N THR A 195 21.43 -3.20 -7.11
CA THR A 195 22.24 -4.32 -7.64
C THR A 195 21.58 -5.66 -7.32
N PHE A 196 21.11 -5.84 -6.09
CA PHE A 196 20.40 -7.06 -5.68
C PHE A 196 19.15 -7.31 -6.51
N LEU A 197 18.37 -6.26 -6.79
CA LEU A 197 17.16 -6.37 -7.61
C LEU A 197 17.47 -6.60 -9.10
N ASP A 198 18.52 -5.98 -9.64
CA ASP A 198 18.95 -6.15 -11.04
C ASP A 198 19.49 -7.57 -11.32
N GLU A 199 20.00 -8.27 -10.30
CA GLU A 199 20.34 -9.70 -10.41
C GLU A 199 19.09 -10.58 -10.59
N LEU A 200 17.92 -10.12 -10.14
CA LEU A 200 16.64 -10.84 -10.22
C LEU A 200 15.78 -10.41 -11.42
N PHE A 201 15.86 -9.14 -11.82
CA PHE A 201 14.99 -8.55 -12.84
C PHE A 201 15.79 -7.74 -13.87
N ALA A 202 15.70 -8.14 -15.14
CA ALA A 202 16.40 -7.47 -16.23
C ALA A 202 15.74 -6.15 -16.71
N ASN A 203 14.52 -5.86 -16.25
CA ASN A 203 13.69 -4.74 -16.68
C ASN A 203 13.43 -3.73 -15.55
N GLY A 204 14.38 -3.60 -14.62
CA GLY A 204 14.35 -2.65 -13.51
C GLY A 204 14.70 -1.22 -13.89
N SER A 205 14.23 -0.27 -13.09
CA SER A 205 14.62 1.14 -13.14
C SER A 205 14.60 1.73 -11.73
N ALA A 206 15.66 2.47 -11.39
CA ALA A 206 15.88 3.03 -10.06
C ALA A 206 15.91 4.56 -10.09
N TYR A 207 15.29 5.18 -9.08
CA TYR A 207 15.10 6.62 -8.98
C TYR A 207 15.30 7.11 -7.54
N THR A 208 15.81 8.33 -7.42
CA THR A 208 15.86 9.08 -6.16
C THR A 208 15.05 10.35 -6.32
N VAL A 209 14.06 10.54 -5.47
CA VAL A 209 13.07 11.62 -5.53
C VAL A 209 13.25 12.51 -4.30
N GLY A 210 13.51 13.80 -4.52
CA GLY A 210 13.83 14.76 -3.46
C GLY A 210 15.30 15.18 -3.48
N ARG A 211 15.75 15.78 -2.39
CA ARG A 211 17.11 16.31 -2.28
C ARG A 211 18.08 15.18 -1.94
N THR A 212 19.03 14.90 -2.83
CA THR A 212 20.03 13.84 -2.64
C THR A 212 20.93 14.07 -1.43
N ASN A 213 21.16 15.34 -1.07
CA ASN A 213 21.89 15.75 0.14
C ASN A 213 21.00 16.02 1.35
N GLY A 214 19.71 15.67 1.27
CA GLY A 214 18.72 15.90 2.31
C GLY A 214 17.75 14.73 2.42
N ASP A 215 16.50 15.05 2.73
CA ASP A 215 15.42 14.09 2.68
C ASP A 215 15.04 13.75 1.25
N HIS A 216 15.08 12.45 0.96
CA HIS A 216 14.69 11.88 -0.31
C HIS A 216 14.01 10.52 -0.08
N TRP A 217 13.33 10.09 -1.13
CA TRP A 217 12.66 8.81 -1.23
C TRP A 217 13.22 8.07 -2.45
N ASN A 218 13.54 6.80 -2.29
CA ASN A 218 14.09 5.96 -3.34
C ASN A 218 13.02 5.01 -3.86
N LEU A 219 13.06 4.74 -5.16
CA LEU A 219 12.12 3.86 -5.85
C LEU A 219 12.85 3.01 -6.88
N TYR A 220 12.66 1.71 -6.78
CA TYR A 220 12.95 0.75 -7.82
C TYR A 220 11.62 0.20 -8.33
N LEU A 221 11.47 0.12 -9.64
CA LEU A 221 10.32 -0.55 -10.24
C LEU A 221 10.72 -1.35 -11.46
N THR A 222 9.94 -2.36 -11.79
CA THR A 222 10.04 -3.04 -13.08
C THR A 222 8.97 -2.51 -14.03
N SER A 223 9.25 -2.53 -15.33
CA SER A 223 8.17 -2.38 -16.32
C SER A 223 7.21 -3.59 -16.25
N PRO A 224 5.93 -3.44 -16.63
CA PRO A 224 5.02 -4.56 -16.71
C PRO A 224 5.55 -5.70 -17.60
N ASN A 225 5.36 -6.95 -17.17
CA ASN A 225 5.80 -8.13 -17.92
C ASN A 225 4.61 -8.91 -18.49
N PRO A 226 4.28 -8.75 -19.79
CA PRO A 226 3.17 -9.44 -20.44
C PRO A 226 3.25 -10.97 -20.41
N VAL A 227 4.45 -11.55 -20.22
CA VAL A 227 4.59 -13.01 -20.10
C VAL A 227 3.87 -13.53 -18.86
N ALA A 228 3.73 -12.71 -17.81
CA ALA A 228 2.94 -13.05 -16.63
C ALA A 228 1.44 -13.20 -16.93
N LEU A 229 0.95 -12.75 -18.09
CA LEU A 229 -0.44 -12.96 -18.51
C LEU A 229 -0.64 -14.29 -19.25
N ALA A 230 0.43 -14.94 -19.69
CA ALA A 230 0.33 -16.23 -20.33
C ALA A 230 -0.21 -17.26 -19.32
N TYR A 231 -1.20 -18.04 -19.76
CA TYR A 231 -1.70 -19.16 -18.98
C TYR A 231 -0.69 -20.31 -19.05
N SER A 232 0.00 -20.59 -17.95
CA SER A 232 0.73 -21.84 -17.77
C SER A 232 -0.25 -22.88 -17.23
N PRO A 233 -0.68 -23.89 -18.00
CA PRO A 233 -1.39 -25.02 -17.42
C PRO A 233 -0.46 -25.70 -16.40
N PRO A 234 -0.97 -26.13 -15.24
CA PRO A 234 -0.15 -26.84 -14.27
C PRO A 234 0.46 -28.08 -14.94
N SER A 235 1.79 -28.18 -14.89
CA SER A 235 2.48 -29.35 -15.41
C SER A 235 2.09 -30.56 -14.57
N SER A 236 1.27 -31.44 -15.15
CA SER A 236 0.86 -32.69 -14.53
C SER A 236 2.08 -33.58 -14.33
N SER A 237 2.59 -33.65 -13.10
CA SER A 237 3.48 -34.72 -12.66
C SER A 237 2.84 -35.45 -11.49
N ALA A 238 2.74 -36.79 -11.64
CA ALA A 238 2.04 -37.78 -10.80
C ALA A 238 0.49 -37.78 -10.95
N THR A 239 -0.18 -38.82 -11.48
CA THR A 239 -0.02 -40.26 -11.24
C THR A 239 -0.56 -41.05 -12.44
N ARG A 240 0.19 -42.05 -12.93
CA ARG A 240 -0.34 -43.08 -13.84
C ARG A 240 -1.30 -43.97 -13.06
N ALA A 241 -2.59 -43.97 -13.42
CA ALA A 241 -3.49 -45.09 -13.18
C ALA A 241 -4.57 -45.15 -14.27
N ASN A 242 -4.80 -46.36 -14.79
CA ASN A 242 -5.67 -46.74 -15.89
C ASN A 242 -7.11 -46.20 -15.81
N GLY A 243 -7.68 -45.84 -16.95
CA GLY A 243 -9.14 -45.78 -17.15
C GLY A 243 -9.58 -44.85 -18.29
N THR A 244 -9.92 -45.45 -19.44
CA THR A 244 -10.66 -44.92 -20.61
C THR A 244 -11.25 -43.50 -20.52
N VAL A 245 -10.71 -42.59 -21.34
CA VAL A 245 -11.25 -41.23 -21.56
C VAL A 245 -12.03 -41.19 -22.88
N ALA A 246 -13.29 -40.78 -22.82
CA ALA A 246 -14.08 -40.40 -23.98
C ALA A 246 -13.56 -39.05 -24.52
N SER A 247 -13.15 -39.04 -25.78
CA SER A 247 -12.62 -37.86 -26.48
C SER A 247 -13.75 -36.89 -26.87
N GLY A 248 -13.94 -35.83 -26.08
CA GLY A 248 -14.55 -34.59 -26.55
C GLY A 248 -13.49 -33.67 -27.17
N PRO A 249 -13.83 -32.83 -28.17
CA PRO A 249 -12.84 -31.95 -28.78
C PRO A 249 -12.32 -30.93 -27.77
N PRO A 250 -11.02 -30.60 -27.78
CA PRO A 250 -10.48 -29.56 -26.93
C PRO A 250 -11.10 -28.21 -27.34
N THR A 251 -11.80 -27.57 -26.41
CA THR A 251 -12.17 -26.16 -26.53
C THR A 251 -10.89 -25.35 -26.69
N GLN A 252 -10.75 -24.68 -27.85
CA GLN A 252 -9.63 -23.79 -28.11
C GLN A 252 -9.50 -22.76 -26.96
N PRO A 253 -8.27 -22.46 -26.49
CA PRO A 253 -8.07 -21.32 -25.62
C PRO A 253 -8.52 -20.04 -26.37
N PRO A 254 -9.09 -19.04 -25.67
CA PRO A 254 -9.35 -17.75 -26.28
C PRO A 254 -8.03 -17.22 -26.85
N SER A 255 -8.02 -16.90 -28.14
CA SER A 255 -6.94 -16.16 -28.78
C SER A 255 -6.56 -14.97 -27.90
N PRO A 256 -5.27 -14.64 -27.70
CA PRO A 256 -4.90 -13.47 -26.93
C PRO A 256 -5.44 -12.25 -27.66
N THR A 257 -6.57 -11.74 -27.19
CA THR A 257 -7.13 -10.51 -27.69
C THR A 257 -6.08 -9.45 -27.39
N ARG A 258 -5.49 -8.90 -28.46
CA ARG A 258 -4.56 -7.77 -28.45
C ARG A 258 -5.34 -6.54 -27.97
N GLY A 259 -5.64 -6.51 -26.68
CA GLY A 259 -6.56 -5.60 -26.02
C GLY A 259 -5.95 -5.07 -24.75
N LEU A 260 -6.27 -3.80 -24.43
CA LEU A 260 -5.79 -3.05 -23.29
C LEU A 260 -5.83 -3.90 -22.01
N VAL A 261 -4.68 -4.01 -21.33
CA VAL A 261 -4.68 -4.40 -19.91
C VAL A 261 -5.27 -3.19 -19.18
N ALA A 262 -6.54 -3.28 -18.82
CA ALA A 262 -7.13 -2.29 -17.92
C ALA A 262 -6.43 -2.48 -16.58
N HIS A 263 -5.61 -1.51 -16.19
CA HIS A 263 -5.21 -1.42 -14.79
C HIS A 263 -6.47 -1.02 -14.02
N ASP A 264 -6.80 -1.77 -12.97
CA ASP A 264 -7.65 -1.20 -11.94
C ASP A 264 -6.99 0.10 -11.46
N HIS A 265 -7.82 1.06 -11.05
CA HIS A 265 -7.35 2.34 -10.52
C HIS A 265 -6.56 2.12 -9.22
N ASP A 266 -5.29 1.74 -9.34
CA ASP A 266 -4.36 1.58 -8.24
C ASP A 266 -3.81 2.95 -7.82
N ILE A 267 -3.80 3.19 -6.52
CA ILE A 267 -3.24 4.36 -5.87
C ILE A 267 -2.61 3.91 -4.57
N THR A 268 -1.46 4.47 -4.22
CA THR A 268 -0.82 4.33 -2.91
C THR A 268 -0.46 5.71 -2.40
N VAL A 269 -0.83 6.00 -1.16
CA VAL A 269 -0.51 7.25 -0.46
C VAL A 269 0.36 6.89 0.73
N GLU A 270 1.53 7.50 0.87
CA GLU A 270 2.35 7.39 2.09
C GLU A 270 2.56 8.78 2.69
N ILE A 271 2.49 8.88 4.02
CA ILE A 271 2.82 10.07 4.81
C ILE A 271 3.88 9.64 5.83
N LEU A 272 5.11 10.12 5.64
CA LEU A 272 6.28 9.67 6.39
C LEU A 272 6.79 10.84 7.24
N MET A 273 6.77 10.67 8.55
CA MET A 273 6.84 11.74 9.54
C MET A 273 8.04 11.57 10.46
N THR A 274 8.74 12.66 10.76
CA THR A 274 9.90 12.70 11.65
C THR A 274 9.80 13.89 12.60
N GLU A 275 10.58 13.86 13.68
CA GLU A 275 10.59 14.93 14.70
C GLU A 275 9.18 15.10 15.28
N LEU A 276 8.61 13.98 15.75
CA LEU A 276 7.24 13.95 16.26
C LEU A 276 7.11 14.82 17.53
N ASP A 277 5.95 15.43 17.73
CA ASP A 277 5.69 16.27 18.90
C ASP A 277 5.75 15.43 20.18
N PRO A 278 6.55 15.81 21.20
CA PRO A 278 6.68 15.04 22.44
C PRO A 278 5.33 14.71 23.09
N GLU A 279 4.38 15.64 23.08
CA GLU A 279 3.05 15.40 23.66
C GLU A 279 2.21 14.46 22.81
N ALA A 280 2.42 14.42 21.50
CA ALA A 280 1.74 13.46 20.62
C ALA A 280 2.27 12.04 20.84
N VAL A 281 3.60 11.89 20.97
CA VAL A 281 4.21 10.57 21.11
C VAL A 281 3.92 9.91 22.45
N ARG A 282 3.61 10.67 23.52
CA ARG A 282 3.22 10.12 24.84
C ARG A 282 2.14 9.06 24.77
N HIS A 283 1.18 9.19 23.86
CA HIS A 283 0.10 8.21 23.68
C HIS A 283 0.59 6.84 23.21
N PHE A 284 1.82 6.72 22.71
CA PHE A 284 2.42 5.48 22.22
C PHE A 284 3.42 4.86 23.20
N HIS A 285 3.47 5.36 24.44
CA HIS A 285 4.23 4.78 25.55
C HIS A 285 3.28 4.19 26.58
N ARG A 286 3.52 2.94 26.99
CA ARG A 286 2.66 2.27 27.98
C ARG A 286 2.63 2.98 29.32
N ALA A 287 3.75 3.58 29.73
CA ALA A 287 3.88 4.27 31.01
C ALA A 287 2.99 5.53 31.14
N HIS A 288 2.60 6.14 30.00
CA HIS A 288 1.78 7.35 29.95
C HIS A 288 0.29 7.06 29.75
N LEU A 289 -0.09 5.79 29.67
CA LEU A 289 -1.47 5.37 29.48
C LEU A 289 -2.04 4.77 30.78
N PRO A 290 -3.36 4.91 31.02
CA PRO A 290 -4.02 4.31 32.17
C PRO A 290 -4.23 2.81 31.96
N LEU A 291 -3.13 2.05 31.85
CA LEU A 291 -3.14 0.61 31.61
C LEU A 291 -2.80 -0.16 32.88
N GLU A 292 -3.59 -1.19 33.17
CA GLU A 292 -3.24 -2.17 34.18
C GLU A 292 -2.07 -3.05 33.71
N PRO A 293 -1.24 -3.59 34.62
CA PRO A 293 -0.12 -4.48 34.26
C PRO A 293 -0.54 -5.71 33.44
N THR A 294 -1.79 -6.15 33.57
CA THR A 294 -2.36 -7.29 32.83
C THR A 294 -2.93 -6.92 31.46
N THR A 295 -3.01 -5.63 31.12
CA THR A 295 -3.53 -5.19 29.82
C THR A 295 -2.65 -5.73 28.69
N THR A 296 -3.26 -6.48 27.78
CA THR A 296 -2.59 -7.01 26.60
C THR A 296 -2.12 -5.88 25.66
N ALA A 297 -1.17 -6.18 24.79
CA ALA A 297 -0.73 -5.22 23.78
C ALA A 297 -1.85 -4.80 22.81
N ALA A 298 -2.78 -5.71 22.48
CA ALA A 298 -3.93 -5.41 21.62
C ALA A 298 -4.97 -4.51 22.30
N GLU A 299 -5.24 -4.71 23.60
CA GLU A 299 -6.09 -3.79 24.38
C GLU A 299 -5.46 -2.40 24.51
N GLY A 300 -4.14 -2.35 24.72
CA GLY A 300 -3.38 -1.10 24.70
C GLY A 300 -3.49 -0.40 23.35
N GLY A 301 -3.34 -1.14 22.24
CA GLY A 301 -3.47 -0.62 20.89
C GLY A 301 -4.83 0.04 20.64
N ARG A 302 -5.93 -0.62 21.03
CA ARG A 302 -7.28 -0.06 20.90
C ARG A 302 -7.48 1.22 21.71
N LEU A 303 -6.92 1.29 22.91
CA LEU A 303 -6.96 2.52 23.71
C LEU A 303 -6.21 3.66 23.00
N VAL A 304 -5.05 3.37 22.40
CA VAL A 304 -4.31 4.37 21.61
C VAL A 304 -5.13 4.87 20.43
N GLU A 305 -5.81 3.97 19.70
CA GLU A 305 -6.69 4.37 18.59
C GLU A 305 -7.75 5.39 19.02
N ASP A 306 -8.40 5.14 20.17
CA ASP A 306 -9.47 5.97 20.70
C ASP A 306 -8.97 7.33 21.22
N LEU A 307 -7.84 7.34 21.93
CA LEU A 307 -7.26 8.55 22.50
C LEU A 307 -6.67 9.49 21.45
N THR A 308 -6.00 8.93 20.44
CA THR A 308 -5.34 9.70 19.38
C THR A 308 -6.30 10.15 18.30
N GLY A 309 -7.42 9.44 18.11
CA GLY A 309 -8.36 9.69 17.02
C GLY A 309 -8.04 8.94 15.73
N ILE A 310 -7.07 8.01 15.74
CA ILE A 310 -6.79 7.11 14.60
C ILE A 310 -8.05 6.37 14.14
N SER A 311 -8.92 5.95 15.07
CA SER A 311 -10.19 5.29 14.77
C SER A 311 -11.15 6.12 13.92
N ARG A 312 -10.89 7.44 13.77
CA ARG A 312 -11.72 8.36 12.98
C ARG A 312 -11.23 8.57 11.55
N ILE A 313 -10.02 8.09 11.20
CA ILE A 313 -9.50 8.20 9.82
C ILE A 313 -10.37 7.35 8.88
N TYR A 314 -10.59 6.08 9.26
CA TYR A 314 -11.51 5.16 8.58
C TYR A 314 -12.48 4.52 9.59
N PRO A 315 -13.59 5.18 9.94
CA PRO A 315 -14.50 4.76 11.02
C PRO A 315 -15.16 3.39 10.86
N HIS A 316 -15.17 2.86 9.63
CA HIS A 316 -15.79 1.58 9.29
C HIS A 316 -14.76 0.49 8.98
N ALA A 317 -13.46 0.80 9.06
CA ALA A 317 -12.44 -0.19 8.86
C ALA A 317 -12.36 -1.15 10.05
N ARG A 318 -12.11 -2.42 9.75
CA ARG A 318 -11.67 -3.39 10.73
C ARG A 318 -10.21 -3.14 11.04
N THR A 319 -9.89 -2.79 12.28
CA THR A 319 -8.52 -2.53 12.71
C THR A 319 -7.97 -3.65 13.58
N ASP A 320 -6.66 -3.84 13.50
CA ASP A 320 -5.86 -4.69 14.35
C ASP A 320 -4.64 -3.88 14.80
N SER A 321 -4.62 -3.50 16.06
CA SER A 321 -3.63 -2.59 16.65
C SER A 321 -2.86 -3.23 17.78
N TYR A 322 -1.62 -2.80 17.95
CA TYR A 322 -0.71 -3.38 18.93
C TYR A 322 0.18 -2.29 19.53
N LEU A 323 0.13 -2.17 20.86
CA LEU A 323 0.99 -1.27 21.63
C LEU A 323 2.15 -2.07 22.25
N PHE A 324 3.36 -1.81 21.79
CA PHE A 324 4.59 -2.47 22.20
C PHE A 324 5.04 -2.04 23.60
N THR A 325 5.93 -2.83 24.20
CA THR A 325 6.50 -2.57 25.53
C THR A 325 8.00 -2.32 25.38
N PRO A 326 8.54 -1.22 25.93
CA PRO A 326 7.85 -0.20 26.74
C PRO A 326 7.00 0.80 25.94
N CYS A 327 7.27 0.95 24.65
CA CYS A 327 6.60 1.88 23.73
C CYS A 327 6.65 1.36 22.30
N GLY A 328 5.99 2.06 21.38
CA GLY A 328 5.88 1.70 19.96
C GLY A 328 4.47 1.25 19.62
N PHE A 329 4.05 1.47 18.37
CA PHE A 329 2.69 1.12 17.94
C PHE A 329 2.65 0.67 16.49
N SER A 330 1.82 -0.33 16.21
CA SER A 330 1.49 -0.75 14.85
C SER A 330 0.00 -1.00 14.71
N LEU A 331 -0.54 -0.66 13.55
CA LEU A 331 -1.92 -0.92 13.19
C LEU A 331 -2.05 -1.31 11.74
N ASN A 332 -2.87 -2.33 11.47
CA ASN A 332 -3.45 -2.61 10.17
C ASN A 332 -4.95 -2.32 10.19
N GLY A 333 -5.46 -1.71 9.14
CA GLY A 333 -6.88 -1.48 8.94
C GLY A 333 -7.33 -1.94 7.57
N LEU A 334 -8.49 -2.62 7.50
CA LEU A 334 -9.08 -3.13 6.27
C LEU A 334 -10.53 -2.67 6.13
N THR A 335 -10.94 -2.28 4.94
CA THR A 335 -12.33 -2.01 4.59
C THR A 335 -12.94 -3.20 3.84
N ASP A 336 -14.27 -3.34 3.88
CA ASP A 336 -14.96 -4.47 3.24
C ASP A 336 -14.84 -4.47 1.70
N ASP A 337 -14.56 -3.32 1.10
CA ASP A 337 -14.32 -3.12 -0.34
C ASP A 337 -12.85 -3.32 -0.76
N GLY A 338 -12.00 -3.84 0.13
CA GLY A 338 -10.64 -4.26 -0.22
C GLY A 338 -9.59 -3.14 -0.17
N HIS A 339 -9.87 -2.02 0.51
CA HIS A 339 -8.85 -1.02 0.82
C HIS A 339 -8.17 -1.32 2.15
N TYR A 340 -6.91 -0.89 2.26
CA TYR A 340 -6.14 -1.02 3.49
C TYR A 340 -5.58 0.34 3.93
N PHE A 341 -5.24 0.42 5.21
CA PHE A 341 -4.27 1.37 5.70
C PHE A 341 -3.40 0.74 6.78
N THR A 342 -2.21 1.29 7.00
CA THR A 342 -1.29 0.87 8.06
C THR A 342 -0.62 2.06 8.71
N ILE A 343 -0.31 1.95 10.00
CA ILE A 343 0.37 2.98 10.80
C ILE A 343 1.43 2.34 11.68
N HIS A 344 2.70 2.72 11.53
CA HIS A 344 3.78 2.29 12.42
C HIS A 344 4.43 3.49 13.09
N VAL A 345 4.74 3.37 14.39
CA VAL A 345 5.23 4.48 15.23
C VAL A 345 6.43 4.01 16.06
N THR A 346 7.54 4.71 15.88
CA THR A 346 8.76 4.68 16.70
C THR A 346 8.80 5.99 17.50
N PRO A 347 8.39 6.01 18.77
CA PRO A 347 8.17 7.26 19.49
C PRO A 347 9.44 7.84 20.13
N GLU A 348 10.53 7.10 20.20
CA GLU A 348 11.78 7.50 20.88
C GLU A 348 12.30 8.88 20.39
N PRO A 349 12.61 9.82 21.30
CA PRO A 349 12.94 11.20 20.91
C PRO A 349 14.09 11.34 19.92
N GLU A 350 15.13 10.52 20.05
CA GLU A 350 16.34 10.59 19.22
C GLU A 350 16.11 10.13 17.78
N CYS A 351 15.06 9.35 17.53
CA CYS A 351 14.75 8.78 16.22
C CYS A 351 13.24 8.74 15.93
N SER A 352 12.49 9.69 16.48
CA SER A 352 11.03 9.67 16.42
C SER A 352 10.54 9.66 14.97
N TYR A 353 9.72 8.66 14.67
CA TYR A 353 9.23 8.36 13.33
C TYR A 353 7.82 7.81 13.38
N ALA A 354 6.98 8.24 12.44
CA ALA A 354 5.70 7.62 12.19
C ALA A 354 5.44 7.52 10.70
N SER A 355 4.80 6.44 10.28
CA SER A 355 4.34 6.24 8.91
C SER A 355 2.84 6.06 8.88
N PHE A 356 2.23 6.53 7.80
CA PHE A 356 0.87 6.20 7.42
C PHE A 356 0.89 5.80 5.95
N GLU A 357 0.22 4.70 5.60
CA GLU A 357 0.10 4.25 4.21
C GLU A 357 -1.30 3.72 3.94
N THR A 358 -1.80 3.92 2.72
CA THR A 358 -3.12 3.41 2.28
C THR A 358 -3.22 3.35 0.76
N ASN A 359 -4.01 2.42 0.24
CA ASN A 359 -4.40 2.41 -1.18
C ASN A 359 -5.72 3.14 -1.48
N LEU A 360 -6.19 3.91 -0.51
CA LEU A 360 -7.23 4.94 -0.53
C LEU A 360 -8.39 4.78 -1.54
N ARG A 361 -9.62 4.66 -1.01
CA ARG A 361 -10.75 5.44 -1.54
C ARG A 361 -11.54 6.10 -0.41
N LEU A 362 -11.33 7.40 -0.25
CA LEU A 362 -12.17 8.26 0.57
C LEU A 362 -13.41 8.67 -0.25
N GLY A 363 -14.60 8.23 0.20
CA GLY A 363 -15.91 8.56 -0.37
C GLY A 363 -16.86 9.11 0.70
N SER A 364 -17.44 10.29 0.43
CA SER A 364 -18.37 11.07 1.27
C SER A 364 -17.87 11.49 2.66
N THR A 365 -17.21 12.66 2.72
CA THR A 365 -17.28 13.51 3.91
C THR A 365 -18.75 13.92 4.12
N GLY A 366 -19.55 13.11 4.81
CA GLY A 366 -20.95 13.43 5.06
C GLY A 366 -21.67 12.35 5.84
N ARG A 367 -22.21 12.72 7.00
CA ARG A 367 -23.16 11.91 7.77
C ARG A 367 -24.28 11.37 6.85
N GLY A 368 -24.36 10.05 6.70
CA GLY A 368 -25.55 9.34 6.21
C GLY A 368 -25.86 9.52 4.73
N ALA A 369 -25.30 8.67 3.88
CA ALA A 369 -25.81 8.38 2.55
C ALA A 369 -25.45 6.94 2.17
N TRP A 370 -26.29 6.00 2.59
CA TRP A 370 -26.39 4.70 1.94
C TRP A 370 -27.52 4.85 0.92
N GLU A 371 -27.30 4.35 -0.30
CA GLU A 371 -28.23 4.37 -1.44
C GLU A 371 -28.29 5.68 -2.25
N GLU A 372 -27.23 5.98 -2.99
CA GLU A 372 -27.33 6.50 -4.36
C GLU A 372 -25.97 6.32 -5.06
N GLU A 373 -26.00 5.90 -6.32
CA GLU A 373 -24.83 5.69 -7.18
C GLU A 373 -23.78 6.79 -6.99
N VAL A 374 -22.54 6.39 -6.67
CA VAL A 374 -21.38 7.27 -6.54
C VAL A 374 -21.27 8.12 -7.80
N GLU A 375 -21.76 9.36 -7.72
CA GLU A 375 -21.54 10.38 -8.72
C GLU A 375 -20.04 10.48 -8.96
N ALA A 376 -19.64 10.41 -10.23
CA ALA A 376 -18.27 10.21 -10.68
C ALA A 376 -17.23 10.96 -9.83
N TYR A 377 -16.23 10.23 -9.33
CA TYR A 377 -15.01 10.75 -8.69
C TYR A 377 -14.51 12.02 -9.41
N SER A 378 -14.88 13.20 -8.93
CA SER A 378 -14.35 14.44 -9.46
C SER A 378 -12.91 14.62 -8.96
N PRO A 379 -11.99 15.18 -9.76
CA PRO A 379 -10.65 15.52 -9.27
C PRO A 379 -10.69 16.40 -8.00
N ALA A 380 -11.68 17.29 -7.88
CA ALA A 380 -11.85 18.14 -6.70
C ALA A 380 -12.17 17.34 -5.42
N SER A 381 -13.03 16.32 -5.49
CA SER A 381 -13.37 15.50 -4.33
C SER A 381 -12.20 14.62 -3.89
N ALA A 382 -11.42 14.08 -4.84
CA ALA A 382 -10.20 13.34 -4.53
C ALA A 382 -9.13 14.24 -3.87
N ALA A 383 -9.03 15.50 -4.31
CA ALA A 383 -8.06 16.47 -3.76
C ALA A 383 -8.40 16.80 -2.32
N GLN A 384 -9.68 17.10 -2.08
CA GLN A 384 -10.19 17.43 -0.77
C GLN A 384 -10.02 16.25 0.18
N ALA A 385 -10.35 15.04 -0.28
CA ALA A 385 -10.24 13.86 0.56
C ALA A 385 -8.80 13.60 1.00
N LEU A 386 -7.85 13.73 0.08
CA LEU A 386 -6.44 13.56 0.36
C LEU A 386 -5.86 14.66 1.24
N LYS A 387 -6.30 15.92 1.06
CA LYS A 387 -6.00 17.00 1.99
C LYS A 387 -6.51 16.68 3.39
N THR A 388 -7.77 16.26 3.50
CA THR A 388 -8.36 15.85 4.77
C THR A 388 -7.61 14.70 5.42
N LEU A 389 -7.18 13.70 4.64
CA LEU A 389 -6.35 12.61 5.14
C LEU A 389 -5.04 13.12 5.71
N VAL A 390 -4.30 13.95 4.95
CA VAL A 390 -3.03 14.50 5.39
C VAL A 390 -3.22 15.31 6.66
N GLU A 391 -4.24 16.18 6.72
CA GLU A 391 -4.59 16.95 7.91
C GLU A 391 -4.86 16.03 9.11
N GLN A 392 -5.77 15.07 8.98
CA GLN A 392 -6.13 14.12 10.04
C GLN A 392 -4.89 13.36 10.57
N VAL A 393 -4.03 12.87 9.68
CA VAL A 393 -2.81 12.14 10.07
C VAL A 393 -1.82 13.08 10.75
N THR A 394 -1.57 14.27 10.19
CA THR A 394 -0.63 15.23 10.80
C THR A 394 -1.13 15.82 12.10
N ASP A 395 -2.45 15.92 12.32
CA ASP A 395 -3.02 16.39 13.59
C ASP A 395 -2.79 15.38 14.73
N ILE A 396 -2.74 14.08 14.41
CA ILE A 396 -2.44 13.02 15.38
C ILE A 396 -0.98 13.11 15.84
N PHE A 397 -0.04 13.15 14.90
CA PHE A 397 1.40 13.01 15.19
C PHE A 397 2.13 14.34 15.38
N ARG A 398 1.55 15.44 14.87
CA ARG A 398 2.10 16.81 14.90
C ARG A 398 3.59 16.88 14.52
N PRO A 399 4.02 16.26 13.41
CA PRO A 399 5.43 16.15 13.09
C PRO A 399 6.10 17.51 12.84
N GLY A 400 7.39 17.62 13.15
CA GLY A 400 8.22 18.75 12.72
C GLY A 400 8.43 18.77 11.21
N LYS A 401 8.58 17.58 10.60
CA LYS A 401 8.79 17.41 9.15
C LYS A 401 8.08 16.17 8.65
N PHE A 402 7.57 16.21 7.43
CA PHE A 402 7.04 15.01 6.78
C PHE A 402 7.16 15.07 5.26
N SER A 403 7.16 13.90 4.62
CA SER A 403 6.94 13.77 3.18
C SER A 403 5.62 13.07 2.90
N ALA A 404 4.94 13.48 1.83
CA ALA A 404 3.78 12.79 1.28
C ALA A 404 4.09 12.29 -0.13
N THR A 405 3.92 10.99 -0.37
CA THR A 405 3.99 10.37 -1.70
C THR A 405 2.61 9.95 -2.14
N VAL A 406 2.28 10.21 -3.40
CA VAL A 406 1.11 9.62 -4.04
C VAL A 406 1.51 9.02 -5.36
N PHE A 407 1.36 7.70 -5.41
CA PHE A 407 1.72 6.88 -6.53
C PHE A 407 0.43 6.34 -7.13
N LYS A 408 0.08 6.76 -8.35
CA LYS A 408 -1.22 6.46 -8.95
C LYS A 408 -1.05 5.92 -10.36
N SER A 409 -1.66 4.78 -10.63
CA SER A 409 -1.73 4.21 -11.98
C SER A 409 -2.57 5.08 -12.92
N HIS A 410 -2.20 5.08 -14.20
CA HIS A 410 -3.01 5.65 -15.27
C HIS A 410 -3.05 4.71 -16.47
N ASN A 411 -4.15 4.79 -17.22
CA ASN A 411 -4.26 4.09 -18.48
C ASN A 411 -3.43 4.83 -19.53
N VAL A 412 -2.58 4.10 -20.25
CA VAL A 412 -2.01 4.59 -21.50
C VAL A 412 -3.09 4.50 -22.55
N GLU A 413 -3.60 5.65 -23.02
CA GLU A 413 -4.43 5.66 -24.22
C GLU A 413 -3.64 5.05 -25.39
N LYS A 414 -4.32 4.19 -26.16
CA LYS A 414 -3.79 3.37 -27.27
C LYS A 414 -2.61 4.03 -28.01
N VAL A 415 -1.45 3.38 -28.02
CA VAL A 415 -0.44 3.65 -29.06
C VAL A 415 -1.08 3.30 -30.42
N PRO A 416 -1.18 4.24 -31.38
CA PRO A 416 -1.73 3.95 -32.70
C PRO A 416 -0.93 2.81 -33.34
N SER A 417 -1.63 1.87 -33.98
CA SER A 417 -1.02 0.70 -34.65
C SER A 417 0.08 1.07 -35.67
N SER A 418 0.14 2.34 -36.10
CA SER A 418 1.14 2.90 -37.02
C SER A 418 2.52 3.14 -36.41
N MET A 419 2.67 3.11 -35.08
CA MET A 419 3.96 3.32 -34.38
C MET A 419 4.64 2.02 -33.91
N MET A 420 4.10 0.85 -34.25
CA MET A 420 4.71 -0.45 -33.93
C MET A 420 5.71 -0.84 -35.04
N PRO A 421 6.96 -1.26 -34.72
CA PRO A 421 7.88 -1.77 -35.74
C PRO A 421 7.29 -3.02 -36.41
N PRO A 422 7.50 -3.22 -37.74
CA PRO A 422 6.99 -4.39 -38.42
C PRO A 422 7.57 -5.66 -37.80
N ALA A 423 6.74 -6.69 -37.66
CA ALA A 423 7.14 -7.99 -37.16
C ALA A 423 8.31 -8.54 -38.00
N VAL A 424 9.40 -8.91 -37.33
CA VAL A 424 10.49 -9.66 -37.95
C VAL A 424 9.94 -11.05 -38.28
N HIS A 425 9.50 -11.24 -39.52
CA HIS A 425 9.29 -12.58 -40.05
C HIS A 425 10.67 -13.22 -40.26
N GLY A 426 10.92 -14.34 -39.57
CA GLY A 426 12.09 -15.19 -39.82
C GLY A 426 12.13 -15.67 -41.28
N PRO A 427 13.33 -15.98 -41.81
CA PRO A 427 13.53 -16.17 -43.25
C PRO A 427 12.80 -17.43 -43.73
N SER A 428 11.91 -17.26 -44.69
CA SER A 428 11.45 -18.35 -45.55
C SER A 428 12.41 -18.49 -46.72
N ASP A 429 13.04 -19.65 -46.84
CA ASP A 429 13.84 -20.07 -48.00
C ASP A 429 13.05 -19.93 -49.32
N GLY A 430 13.67 -19.35 -50.34
CA GLY A 430 13.09 -19.23 -51.68
C GLY A 430 14.01 -18.54 -52.67
N ALA A 431 14.64 -19.32 -53.53
CA ALA A 431 15.67 -18.94 -54.50
C ALA A 431 15.22 -17.99 -55.63
N GLY A 432 16.13 -17.09 -56.04
CA GLY A 432 16.40 -16.83 -57.47
C GLY A 432 15.95 -15.48 -58.06
N GLN A 433 16.88 -14.53 -58.20
CA GLN A 433 17.44 -14.03 -59.47
C GLN A 433 18.11 -12.65 -59.30
N ARG A 434 19.28 -12.49 -59.94
CA ARG A 434 20.11 -11.28 -59.98
C ARG A 434 19.56 -10.26 -60.98
N GLY A 435 19.62 -8.97 -60.63
CA GLY A 435 19.55 -7.81 -61.54
C GLY A 435 20.37 -6.64 -60.96
N PRO A 436 20.99 -5.76 -61.79
CA PRO A 436 22.17 -5.00 -61.40
C PRO A 436 21.87 -3.66 -60.70
N LEU A 437 22.85 -3.21 -59.92
CA LEU A 437 22.94 -1.87 -59.33
C LEU A 437 23.01 -0.78 -60.41
N SER A 438 22.19 0.27 -60.27
CA SER A 438 22.42 1.60 -60.84
C SER A 438 22.06 2.68 -59.83
N SER A 439 22.82 3.76 -59.89
CA SER A 439 22.97 4.85 -58.94
C SER A 439 21.80 5.85 -58.87
N ASP A 440 21.87 6.68 -57.82
CA ASP A 440 21.26 8.00 -57.67
C ASP A 440 19.78 8.07 -57.24
N THR A 441 19.55 8.05 -55.92
CA THR A 441 18.58 8.96 -55.31
C THR A 441 18.96 9.27 -53.86
N VAL A 442 19.09 10.56 -53.56
CA VAL A 442 19.32 11.16 -52.24
C VAL A 442 18.27 10.65 -51.23
N PRO A 443 18.64 10.18 -50.01
CA PRO A 443 17.64 9.96 -48.97
C PRO A 443 17.11 11.31 -48.52
N GLY A 444 15.81 11.53 -48.75
CA GLY A 444 15.08 12.67 -48.22
C GLY A 444 15.22 12.75 -46.70
N ARG A 445 15.34 14.00 -46.24
CA ARG A 445 15.35 14.42 -44.84
C ARG A 445 14.38 13.58 -43.99
N GLY A 446 14.88 13.08 -42.86
CA GLY A 446 14.05 12.49 -41.82
C GLY A 446 12.91 13.45 -41.47
N ALA A 447 11.70 12.89 -41.36
CA ALA A 447 10.56 13.62 -40.85
C ALA A 447 10.85 14.02 -39.40
N GLU A 448 11.24 15.27 -39.21
CA GLU A 448 11.20 15.93 -37.90
C GLU A 448 9.74 15.87 -37.42
N SER A 449 9.54 15.29 -36.24
CA SER A 449 8.27 15.32 -35.51
C SER A 449 7.82 16.78 -35.34
N GLY A 450 6.73 17.15 -35.99
CA GLY A 450 6.28 18.54 -36.04
C GLY A 450 5.73 19.07 -34.69
N PRO A 451 5.55 20.39 -34.56
CA PRO A 451 5.07 21.06 -33.34
C PRO A 451 3.72 20.56 -32.79
N ALA A 452 2.89 19.96 -33.65
CA ALA A 452 1.57 19.43 -33.28
C ALA A 452 1.65 18.20 -32.35
N ASP A 453 2.75 17.44 -32.40
CA ASP A 453 2.95 16.25 -31.55
C ASP A 453 3.28 16.66 -30.11
N LEU A 454 4.14 17.67 -29.93
CA LEU A 454 4.45 18.26 -28.62
C LEU A 454 3.25 18.96 -27.99
N GLN A 455 2.42 19.64 -28.80
CA GLN A 455 1.20 20.29 -28.32
C GLN A 455 0.16 19.26 -27.83
N SER A 456 0.01 18.15 -28.56
CA SER A 456 -0.88 17.05 -28.17
C SER A 456 -0.38 16.32 -26.92
N GLN A 457 0.93 16.09 -26.81
CA GLN A 457 1.55 15.52 -25.61
C GLN A 457 1.41 16.47 -24.41
N PHE A 458 1.59 17.78 -24.61
CA PHE A 458 1.40 18.79 -23.58
C PHE A 458 -0.08 18.94 -23.16
N GLU A 459 -1.03 18.84 -24.08
CA GLU A 459 -2.46 18.88 -23.78
C GLU A 459 -2.94 17.60 -23.09
N ALA A 460 -2.40 16.43 -23.47
CA ALA A 460 -2.62 15.16 -22.77
C ALA A 460 -2.05 15.22 -21.34
N TRP A 461 -0.81 15.72 -21.20
CA TRP A 461 -0.16 15.98 -19.91
C TRP A 461 -0.97 16.98 -19.07
N ARG A 462 -1.48 18.06 -19.66
CA ARG A 462 -2.28 19.07 -18.95
C ARG A 462 -3.63 18.51 -18.50
N ARG A 463 -4.37 17.85 -19.38
CA ARG A 463 -5.64 17.16 -19.01
C ARG A 463 -5.42 16.10 -17.94
N PHE A 464 -4.26 15.44 -17.99
CA PHE A 464 -3.87 14.46 -16.99
C PHE A 464 -3.50 15.11 -15.65
N ALA A 465 -2.69 16.18 -15.64
CA ALA A 465 -2.37 16.97 -14.45
C ALA A 465 -3.63 17.59 -13.81
N GLU A 466 -4.65 17.86 -14.62
CA GLU A 466 -6.01 18.26 -14.20
C GLU A 466 -6.87 17.07 -13.72
N SER A 467 -6.60 15.84 -14.16
CA SER A 467 -7.25 14.59 -13.70
C SER A 467 -6.66 14.05 -12.41
N LEU A 468 -5.40 14.41 -12.14
CA LEU A 468 -4.89 14.39 -10.79
C LEU A 468 -5.65 15.46 -9.99
N PRO A 469 -6.08 15.15 -8.76
CA PRO A 469 -6.68 16.15 -7.92
C PRO A 469 -5.84 17.43 -7.92
N PRO A 470 -6.41 18.64 -8.10
CA PRO A 470 -5.63 19.88 -7.94
C PRO A 470 -5.15 19.96 -6.49
N TRP A 471 -3.92 19.55 -6.26
CA TRP A 471 -3.29 19.59 -4.94
C TRP A 471 -2.95 21.04 -4.60
N ASN A 472 -3.74 21.62 -3.71
CA ASN A 472 -3.31 22.79 -2.96
C ASN A 472 -3.08 22.41 -1.49
N LEU A 473 -2.03 21.60 -1.25
CA LEU A 473 -1.50 21.39 0.11
C LEU A 473 -0.64 22.56 0.59
N GLU A 474 -0.41 23.60 -0.24
CA GLU A 474 0.22 24.85 0.21
C GLU A 474 -0.60 25.51 1.34
N SER A 475 -1.88 25.13 1.47
CA SER A 475 -2.81 25.61 2.49
C SER A 475 -2.86 24.79 3.79
N LEU A 476 -1.96 23.82 4.02
CA LEU A 476 -1.84 23.19 5.33
C LEU A 476 -1.42 24.27 6.34
N ALA A 477 -2.36 24.75 7.15
CA ALA A 477 -2.21 25.98 7.92
C ALA A 477 -0.98 26.00 8.85
N SER A 478 -0.50 24.83 9.28
CA SER A 478 0.64 24.65 10.18
C SER A 478 1.96 24.27 9.50
N TYR A 479 1.97 24.11 8.17
CA TYR A 479 3.11 23.55 7.43
C TYR A 479 3.45 24.35 6.20
N ARG A 480 4.75 24.53 5.96
CA ARG A 480 5.28 25.05 4.70
C ARG A 480 5.77 23.89 3.84
N GLN A 481 5.31 23.84 2.60
CA GLN A 481 5.89 22.95 1.59
C GLN A 481 7.23 23.50 1.11
N SER A 482 8.31 22.71 1.18
CA SER A 482 9.63 23.12 0.71
C SER A 482 10.06 22.47 -0.60
N ASP A 483 9.56 21.28 -0.91
CA ASP A 483 9.83 20.58 -2.17
C ASP A 483 8.52 20.06 -2.77
N HIS A 484 8.43 20.12 -4.10
CA HIS A 484 7.36 19.54 -4.89
C HIS A 484 7.92 18.93 -6.17
N ILE A 485 7.68 17.63 -6.35
CA ILE A 485 8.21 16.89 -7.50
C ILE A 485 7.08 16.05 -8.09
N MET A 486 7.04 15.99 -9.41
CA MET A 486 6.15 15.11 -10.16
C MET A 486 6.97 14.32 -11.17
N TYR A 487 6.79 13.00 -11.16
CA TYR A 487 7.41 12.08 -12.10
C TYR A 487 6.35 11.19 -12.76
N GLU A 488 6.63 10.78 -13.99
CA GLU A 488 5.94 9.71 -14.69
C GLU A 488 6.89 8.51 -14.77
N PHE A 489 6.39 7.33 -14.42
CA PHE A 489 7.13 6.07 -14.45
C PHE A 489 6.27 5.01 -15.14
N ASP A 490 6.53 4.77 -16.42
CA ASP A 490 5.69 3.94 -17.29
C ASP A 490 4.20 4.37 -17.20
N ASN A 491 3.37 3.56 -16.54
CA ASN A 491 1.93 3.76 -16.36
C ASN A 491 1.58 4.30 -14.95
N TYR A 492 2.52 4.94 -14.25
CA TYR A 492 2.31 5.50 -12.92
C TYR A 492 2.78 6.94 -12.83
N TRP A 493 2.00 7.74 -12.12
CA TRP A 493 2.40 9.07 -11.70
C TRP A 493 2.79 9.04 -10.25
N LEU A 494 3.95 9.62 -9.96
CA LEU A 494 4.35 9.94 -8.61
C LEU A 494 4.24 11.45 -8.40
N ARG A 495 3.57 11.82 -7.32
CA ARG A 495 3.71 13.14 -6.73
C ARG A 495 4.40 13.00 -5.38
N PHE A 496 5.44 13.80 -5.17
CA PHE A 496 6.16 13.89 -3.90
C PHE A 496 6.09 15.33 -3.38
N GLY A 497 5.73 15.47 -2.12
CA GLY A 497 5.79 16.74 -1.39
C GLY A 497 6.57 16.57 -0.10
N TYR A 498 7.35 17.59 0.26
CA TYR A 498 8.05 17.65 1.55
C TYR A 498 7.66 18.92 2.30
N PHE A 499 7.40 18.78 3.59
CA PHE A 499 6.78 19.80 4.43
C PHE A 499 7.54 19.97 5.74
N THR A 500 7.56 21.19 6.26
CA THR A 500 8.17 21.54 7.55
C THR A 500 7.21 22.43 8.34
N ARG A 501 7.09 22.19 9.64
CA ARG A 501 6.21 22.95 10.54
C ARG A 501 6.65 24.44 10.60
N ILE A 502 5.69 25.36 10.63
CA ILE A 502 5.91 26.83 10.64
C ILE A 502 6.15 27.36 12.05
#